data_AF-A0A0F9SU69-F1
#
_entry.id   AF-A0A0F9SU69-F1
#
_cell.length_a   1.000
_cell.length_b   1.000
_cell.length_c   1.000
_cell.angle_alpha   90.00
_cell.angle_beta   90.00
_cell.angle_gamma   90.00
#
_symmetry.space_group_name_H-M   'P 1'
#
loop_
_entity.id
_entity.type
_entity.pdbx_description
1 polymer ?
#
loop_
_entity_poly.entity_id
_entity_poly.type
_entity_poly.pdbx_seq_one_letter_code
_entity_poly.pdbx_strand_id
1 'polypeptide(L)'
;MPKKPLPFKKGMKVVWLAQLYNRVQVTEGEVTVVTTRDGEPVIYCRHIDQWGNTWKRSFSPVAGMFQENPYPVWQLQPLNGQNFKALKKRAEKCTKRSQAYHEAYQEMQGEVHCEASTWEHQEVSRRAQLIPDGPKFAANVVARLGFKRPPNGVKVKVNGAISLVK
;
A
#
# COMPACT_ATOMS: atom_id res chain seq x y z
N MET A 1 -23.74 22.69 -22.98
CA MET A 1 -23.13 22.27 -24.27
C MET A 1 -23.29 20.77 -24.41
N PRO A 2 -23.74 20.22 -25.55
CA PRO A 2 -23.76 18.77 -25.75
C PRO A 2 -22.33 18.25 -25.70
N LYS A 3 -22.04 17.37 -24.72
CA LYS A 3 -20.72 16.76 -24.57
C LYS A 3 -20.43 15.93 -25.81
N LYS A 4 -19.30 16.19 -26.49
CA LYS A 4 -18.87 15.39 -27.62
C LYS A 4 -18.87 13.91 -27.22
N PRO A 5 -19.46 13.00 -28.01
CA PRO A 5 -19.44 11.58 -27.72
C PRO A 5 -17.98 11.10 -27.68
N LEU A 6 -17.66 10.25 -26.70
CA LEU A 6 -16.33 9.68 -26.55
C LEU A 6 -15.96 8.87 -27.82
N PRO A 7 -14.68 8.84 -28.23
CA PRO A 7 -14.26 8.23 -29.50
C PRO A 7 -14.26 6.69 -29.50
N PHE A 8 -14.92 6.05 -28.52
CA PHE A 8 -14.90 4.60 -28.33
C PHE A 8 -16.21 3.96 -28.78
N LYS A 9 -16.13 2.74 -29.32
CA LYS A 9 -17.27 1.97 -29.84
C LYS A 9 -17.17 0.52 -29.39
N LYS A 10 -18.30 -0.17 -29.26
CA LYS A 10 -18.35 -1.61 -28.98
C LYS A 10 -17.50 -2.38 -30.01
N GLY A 11 -16.73 -3.36 -29.54
CA GLY A 11 -15.80 -4.17 -30.34
C GLY A 11 -14.42 -3.53 -30.55
N MET A 12 -14.22 -2.27 -30.16
CA MET A 12 -12.92 -1.60 -30.31
C MET A 12 -11.87 -2.21 -29.38
N LYS A 13 -10.72 -2.59 -29.95
CA LYS A 13 -9.54 -2.97 -29.16
C LYS A 13 -8.90 -1.75 -28.54
N VAL A 14 -8.62 -1.84 -27.25
CA VAL A 14 -8.14 -0.73 -26.44
C VAL A 14 -7.07 -1.21 -25.49
N VAL A 15 -6.23 -0.28 -25.05
CA VAL A 15 -5.23 -0.50 -24.02
C VAL A 15 -5.38 0.51 -22.90
N TRP A 16 -5.00 0.12 -21.70
CA TRP A 16 -4.91 1.00 -20.54
C TRP A 16 -3.80 0.55 -19.60
N LEU A 17 -3.49 1.40 -18.62
CA LEU A 17 -2.55 1.07 -17.54
C LEU A 17 -3.33 0.47 -16.38
N ALA A 18 -2.91 -0.73 -15.96
CA ALA A 18 -3.42 -1.38 -14.76
C ALA A 18 -2.30 -1.47 -13.71
N GLN A 19 -2.69 -1.37 -12.44
CA GLN A 19 -1.81 -1.70 -11.33
C GLN A 19 -2.19 -3.10 -10.83
N LEU A 20 -1.29 -4.06 -10.99
CA LEU A 20 -1.48 -5.45 -10.62
C LEU A 20 -0.33 -5.85 -9.70
N TYR A 21 -0.62 -6.23 -8.46
CA TYR A 21 0.37 -6.71 -7.49
C TYR A 21 1.63 -5.82 -7.42
N ASN A 22 1.44 -4.51 -7.25
CA ASN A 22 2.50 -3.49 -7.21
C ASN A 22 3.30 -3.31 -8.50
N ARG A 23 2.77 -3.77 -9.64
CA ARG A 23 3.36 -3.56 -10.97
C ARG A 23 2.45 -2.74 -11.85
N VAL A 24 3.05 -1.82 -12.60
CA VAL A 24 2.37 -1.10 -13.68
C VAL A 24 2.42 -1.98 -14.91
N GLN A 25 1.25 -2.38 -15.41
CA GLN A 25 1.11 -3.23 -16.59
C GLN A 25 0.25 -2.53 -17.64
N VAL A 26 0.58 -2.75 -18.91
CA VAL A 26 -0.32 -2.40 -20.02
C VAL A 26 -1.26 -3.57 -20.25
N THR A 27 -2.55 -3.31 -20.08
CA THR A 27 -3.61 -4.29 -20.29
C THR A 27 -4.27 -4.02 -21.63
N GLU A 28 -4.44 -5.08 -22.42
CA GLU A 28 -5.27 -5.05 -23.62
C GLU A 28 -6.67 -5.52 -23.26
N GLY A 29 -7.66 -4.89 -23.87
CA GLY A 29 -9.03 -5.36 -23.80
C GLY A 29 -9.86 -4.88 -24.95
N GLU A 30 -11.16 -5.08 -24.81
CA GLU A 30 -12.15 -4.75 -25.81
C GLU A 30 -13.30 -4.00 -25.19
N VAL A 31 -13.76 -2.94 -25.86
CA VAL A 31 -14.95 -2.21 -25.46
C VAL A 31 -16.18 -3.08 -25.64
N THR A 32 -16.88 -3.35 -24.56
CA THR A 32 -18.11 -4.16 -24.55
C THR A 32 -19.36 -3.30 -24.65
N VAL A 33 -19.39 -2.17 -23.95
CA VAL A 33 -20.52 -1.25 -23.88
C VAL A 33 -20.00 0.17 -23.76
N VAL A 34 -20.64 1.10 -24.46
CA VAL A 34 -20.51 2.54 -24.25
C VAL A 34 -21.89 3.04 -23.89
N THR A 35 -22.05 3.63 -22.72
CA THR A 35 -23.34 4.05 -22.18
C THR A 35 -23.20 5.37 -21.42
N THR A 36 -24.29 5.86 -20.87
CA THR A 36 -24.34 7.05 -20.02
C THR A 36 -24.90 6.64 -18.67
N ARG A 37 -24.20 7.00 -17.58
CA ARG A 37 -24.64 6.80 -16.20
C ARG A 37 -24.61 8.15 -15.50
N ASP A 38 -25.71 8.55 -14.89
CA ASP A 38 -25.84 9.84 -14.19
C ASP A 38 -25.49 11.05 -15.06
N GLY A 39 -25.81 10.98 -16.36
CA GLY A 39 -25.49 12.04 -17.34
C GLY A 39 -24.03 12.04 -17.83
N GLU A 40 -23.18 11.14 -17.33
CA GLU A 40 -21.78 11.01 -17.72
C GLU A 40 -21.53 9.79 -18.61
N PRO A 41 -20.70 9.90 -19.66
CA PRO A 41 -20.37 8.76 -20.49
C PRO A 41 -19.48 7.77 -19.71
N VAL A 42 -19.82 6.49 -19.81
CA VAL A 42 -19.10 5.38 -19.19
C VAL A 42 -18.81 4.31 -20.24
N ILE A 43 -17.57 3.86 -20.28
CA ILE A 43 -17.09 2.82 -21.20
C ILE A 43 -16.77 1.58 -20.39
N TYR A 44 -17.38 0.46 -20.74
CA TYR A 44 -17.09 -0.84 -20.14
C TYR A 44 -16.20 -1.65 -21.07
N CYS A 45 -15.08 -2.09 -20.56
CA CYS A 45 -14.12 -2.94 -21.24
C CYS A 45 -14.06 -4.32 -20.59
N ARG A 46 -13.80 -5.33 -21.42
CA ARG A 46 -13.45 -6.68 -20.99
C ARG A 46 -11.98 -6.94 -21.31
N HIS A 47 -11.26 -7.55 -20.39
CA HIS A 47 -9.99 -8.20 -20.69
C HIS A 47 -9.99 -9.64 -20.22
N ILE A 48 -9.13 -10.43 -20.85
CA ILE A 48 -8.85 -11.81 -20.45
C ILE A 48 -7.41 -11.80 -19.95
N ASP A 49 -7.19 -12.29 -18.73
CA ASP A 49 -5.85 -12.40 -18.19
C ASP A 49 -5.09 -13.61 -18.75
N GLN A 50 -3.82 -13.76 -18.36
CA GLN A 50 -2.96 -14.86 -18.80
C GLN A 50 -3.42 -16.25 -18.34
N TRP A 51 -4.34 -16.32 -17.36
CA TRP A 51 -4.92 -17.56 -16.85
C TRP A 51 -6.32 -17.84 -17.44
N GLY A 52 -6.77 -17.01 -18.38
CA GLY A 52 -8.08 -17.15 -19.02
C GLY A 52 -9.24 -16.54 -18.23
N ASN A 53 -8.98 -15.88 -17.09
CA ASN A 53 -10.07 -15.25 -16.35
C ASN A 53 -10.53 -13.99 -17.06
N THR A 54 -11.85 -13.80 -17.07
CA THR A 54 -12.48 -12.62 -17.66
C THR A 54 -12.72 -11.56 -16.60
N TRP A 55 -12.17 -10.38 -16.85
CA TRP A 55 -12.28 -9.23 -15.95
C TRP A 55 -12.95 -8.07 -16.67
N LYS A 56 -13.84 -7.38 -15.95
CA LYS A 56 -14.55 -6.20 -16.45
C LYS A 56 -13.99 -4.94 -15.79
N ARG A 57 -13.86 -3.87 -16.57
CA ARG A 57 -13.42 -2.55 -16.10
C ARG A 57 -14.30 -1.48 -16.71
N SER A 58 -14.53 -0.41 -15.97
CA SER A 58 -15.26 0.77 -16.42
C SER A 58 -14.33 1.98 -16.49
N PHE A 59 -14.58 2.89 -17.44
CA PHE A 59 -13.83 4.12 -17.66
C PHE A 59 -14.79 5.30 -17.78
N SER A 60 -14.45 6.44 -17.18
CA SER A 60 -15.30 7.65 -17.17
C SER A 60 -14.48 8.93 -17.06
N PRO A 61 -14.98 10.07 -17.58
CA PRO A 61 -14.36 11.39 -17.36
C PRO A 61 -14.33 11.83 -15.90
N VAL A 62 -15.27 11.36 -15.06
CA VAL A 62 -15.42 11.75 -13.64
C VAL A 62 -14.76 10.76 -12.65
N ALA A 63 -13.84 9.93 -13.15
CA ALA A 63 -13.07 8.98 -12.35
C ALA A 63 -12.25 9.67 -11.23
N GLY A 64 -12.09 8.99 -10.09
CA GLY A 64 -11.32 9.49 -8.93
C GLY A 64 -12.12 10.08 -7.75
N MET A 65 -13.43 10.31 -7.90
CA MET A 65 -14.34 10.77 -6.83
C MET A 65 -14.91 9.71 -5.84
N PHE A 66 -14.93 8.41 -6.14
CA PHE A 66 -15.51 7.36 -5.25
C PHE A 66 -14.68 6.06 -5.23
N GLN A 67 -14.74 5.26 -4.17
CA GLN A 67 -13.98 3.99 -4.03
C GLN A 67 -14.33 2.92 -5.08
N GLU A 68 -15.51 2.99 -5.69
CA GLU A 68 -15.95 2.11 -6.78
C GLU A 68 -15.67 2.70 -8.18
N ASN A 69 -14.91 3.80 -8.27
CA ASN A 69 -14.93 4.59 -9.50
C ASN A 69 -14.33 3.85 -10.70
N PRO A 70 -14.94 4.03 -11.89
CA PRO A 70 -14.27 3.76 -13.16
C PRO A 70 -12.87 4.40 -13.20
N TYR A 71 -11.96 3.78 -13.93
CA TYR A 71 -10.68 4.37 -14.30
C TYR A 71 -10.91 5.66 -15.10
N PRO A 72 -9.98 6.62 -15.04
CA PRO A 72 -10.14 7.82 -15.85
C PRO A 72 -10.09 7.49 -17.33
N VAL A 73 -11.04 8.04 -18.10
CA VAL A 73 -11.17 7.78 -19.53
C VAL A 73 -9.92 8.12 -20.33
N TRP A 74 -9.09 9.06 -19.86
CA TRP A 74 -7.84 9.43 -20.51
C TRP A 74 -6.79 8.33 -20.51
N GLN A 75 -6.91 7.32 -19.62
CA GLN A 75 -6.03 6.14 -19.64
C GLN A 75 -6.39 5.15 -20.75
N LEU A 76 -7.62 5.22 -21.26
CA LEU A 76 -8.08 4.33 -22.31
C LEU A 76 -7.57 4.86 -23.66
N GLN A 77 -6.83 4.04 -24.40
CA GLN A 77 -6.35 4.39 -25.73
C GLN A 77 -6.78 3.32 -26.74
N PRO A 78 -7.27 3.69 -27.94
CA PRO A 78 -7.45 2.74 -29.03
C PRO A 78 -6.14 2.04 -29.38
N LEU A 79 -6.18 0.72 -29.56
CA LEU A 79 -5.04 -0.07 -30.02
C LEU A 79 -4.90 0.07 -31.56
N ASN A 80 -4.57 1.28 -32.03
CA ASN A 80 -4.44 1.59 -33.46
C ASN A 80 -2.97 1.51 -33.89
N GLY A 81 -2.47 0.31 -34.20
CA GLY A 81 -1.10 0.12 -34.69
C GLY A 81 0.01 0.49 -33.70
N GLN A 82 -0.33 0.78 -32.43
CA GLN A 82 0.65 1.06 -31.41
C GLN A 82 1.54 -0.16 -31.15
N ASN A 83 2.85 0.05 -31.04
CA ASN A 83 3.79 -1.01 -30.73
C ASN A 83 3.63 -1.43 -29.26
N PHE A 84 2.78 -2.43 -29.03
CA PHE A 84 2.46 -2.96 -27.72
C PHE A 84 3.69 -3.45 -26.96
N LYS A 85 4.69 -3.98 -27.67
CA LYS A 85 5.97 -4.40 -27.09
C LYS A 85 6.74 -3.21 -26.50
N ALA A 86 6.75 -2.06 -27.19
CA ALA A 86 7.38 -0.84 -26.69
C ALA A 86 6.62 -0.26 -25.47
N LEU A 87 5.29 -0.36 -25.46
CA LEU A 87 4.47 0.04 -24.32
C LEU A 87 4.72 -0.82 -23.09
N LYS A 88 4.77 -2.15 -23.24
CA LYS A 88 5.13 -3.08 -22.17
C LYS A 88 6.50 -2.76 -21.58
N LYS A 89 7.52 -2.56 -22.43
CA LYS A 89 8.89 -2.21 -21.98
C LYS A 89 8.92 -0.89 -21.18
N ARG A 90 8.11 0.10 -21.55
CA ARG A 90 7.98 1.35 -20.78
C ARG A 90 7.30 1.12 -19.43
N ALA A 91 6.23 0.33 -19.38
CA ALA A 91 5.54 0.00 -18.14
C ALA A 91 6.43 -0.80 -17.17
N GLU A 92 7.26 -1.71 -17.67
CA GLU A 92 8.29 -2.40 -16.89
C GLU A 92 9.30 -1.43 -16.29
N LYS A 93 9.79 -0.45 -17.07
CA LYS A 93 10.71 0.58 -16.55
C LYS A 93 10.05 1.43 -15.47
N CYS A 94 8.78 1.81 -15.64
CA CYS A 94 8.01 2.53 -14.62
C CYS A 94 7.83 1.69 -13.35
N THR A 95 7.53 0.40 -13.49
CA THR A 95 7.41 -0.53 -12.35
C THR A 95 8.70 -0.58 -11.53
N LYS A 96 9.85 -0.77 -12.18
CA LYS A 96 11.15 -0.80 -11.50
C LYS A 96 11.44 0.48 -10.72
N ARG A 97 11.15 1.64 -11.31
CA ARG A 97 11.31 2.94 -10.63
C ARG A 97 10.38 3.10 -9.43
N SER A 98 9.12 2.68 -9.57
CA SER A 98 8.15 2.72 -8.47
C SER A 98 8.58 1.82 -7.31
N GLN A 99 9.15 0.66 -7.59
CA GLN A 99 9.66 -0.27 -6.58
C GLN A 99 10.85 0.33 -5.84
N ALA A 100 11.84 0.86 -6.56
CA ALA A 100 13.00 1.51 -5.95
C ALA A 100 12.60 2.68 -5.04
N TYR A 101 11.62 3.49 -5.46
CA TYR A 101 11.07 4.56 -4.62
C TYR A 101 10.39 4.00 -3.37
N HIS A 102 9.62 2.93 -3.50
CA HIS A 102 8.92 2.31 -2.37
C HIS A 102 9.90 1.71 -1.36
N GLU A 103 10.96 1.05 -1.83
CA GLU A 103 12.03 0.52 -0.99
C GLU A 103 12.74 1.64 -0.23
N ALA A 104 13.17 2.70 -0.93
CA ALA A 104 13.81 3.86 -0.29
C ALA A 104 12.90 4.54 0.74
N TYR A 105 11.59 4.62 0.45
CA TYR A 105 10.61 5.16 1.38
C TYR A 105 10.46 4.27 2.63
N GLN A 106 10.40 2.94 2.48
CA GLN A 106 10.33 2.02 3.61
C GLN A 106 11.60 2.05 4.46
N GLU A 107 12.77 2.14 3.84
CA GLU A 107 14.05 2.30 4.53
C GLU A 107 14.07 3.58 5.37
N MET A 108 13.71 4.72 4.76
CA MET A 108 13.58 6.00 5.46
C MET A 108 12.57 5.93 6.61
N GLN A 109 11.43 5.26 6.45
CA GLN A 109 10.49 5.05 7.54
C GLN A 109 11.10 4.26 8.70
N GLY A 110 11.90 3.24 8.39
CA GLY A 110 12.64 2.45 9.37
C GLY A 110 13.66 3.29 10.14
N GLU A 111 14.44 4.10 9.45
CA GLU A 111 15.43 5.02 10.06
C GLU A 111 14.76 6.00 11.02
N VAL A 112 13.71 6.70 10.57
CA VAL A 112 12.95 7.64 11.40
C VAL A 112 12.35 6.95 12.63
N HIS A 113 11.86 5.72 12.48
CA HIS A 113 11.31 4.95 13.61
C HIS A 113 12.40 4.56 14.62
N CYS A 114 13.57 4.14 14.15
CA CYS A 114 14.72 3.83 15.00
C CYS A 114 15.21 5.06 15.76
N GLU A 115 15.32 6.22 15.10
CA GLU A 115 15.71 7.48 15.72
C GLU A 115 14.71 7.92 16.79
N ALA A 116 13.41 7.85 16.50
CA ALA A 116 12.35 8.19 17.45
C ALA A 116 12.38 7.28 18.69
N SER A 117 12.54 5.96 18.50
CA SER A 117 12.63 4.99 19.59
C SER A 117 13.87 5.19 20.47
N THR A 118 15.00 5.52 19.84
CA THR A 118 16.25 5.84 20.55
C THR A 118 16.10 7.10 21.38
N TRP A 119 15.52 8.15 20.79
CA TRP A 119 15.24 9.40 21.48
C TRP A 119 14.29 9.19 22.67
N GLU A 120 13.22 8.42 22.50
CA GLU A 120 12.27 8.09 23.57
C GLU A 120 12.96 7.38 24.74
N HIS A 121 13.78 6.36 24.46
CA HIS A 121 14.55 5.65 25.49
C HIS A 121 15.51 6.56 26.26
N GLN A 122 16.21 7.46 25.55
CA GLN A 122 17.12 8.42 26.15
C GLN A 122 16.37 9.40 27.06
N GLU A 123 15.23 9.92 26.60
CA GLU A 123 14.43 10.88 27.36
C GLU A 123 13.76 10.24 28.59
N VAL A 124 13.27 9.00 28.48
CA VAL A 124 12.77 8.22 29.63
C VAL A 124 13.87 8.00 30.66
N SER A 125 15.07 7.59 30.21
CA SER A 125 16.22 7.35 31.10
C SER A 125 16.66 8.63 31.82
N ARG A 126 16.73 9.75 31.09
CA ARG A 126 17.07 11.07 31.64
C ARG A 126 16.05 11.51 32.70
N ARG A 127 14.75 11.37 32.41
CA ARG A 127 13.70 11.70 33.38
C ARG A 127 13.71 10.79 34.60
N ALA A 128 13.95 9.49 34.42
CA ALA A 128 14.03 8.53 35.52
C ALA A 128 15.16 8.88 36.52
N GLN A 129 16.31 9.37 36.04
CA GLN A 129 17.43 9.82 36.88
C GLN A 129 17.11 11.06 37.73
N LEU A 130 16.15 11.87 37.30
CA LEU A 130 15.72 13.08 38.01
C LEU A 130 14.65 12.81 39.07
N ILE A 131 14.14 11.58 39.18
CA ILE A 131 13.14 11.20 40.19
C ILE A 131 13.87 10.84 41.49
N PRO A 132 13.75 11.62 42.58
CA PRO A 132 14.31 11.24 43.88
C PRO A 132 13.68 9.92 44.34
N ASP A 133 14.52 8.96 44.77
CA ASP A 133 14.09 7.60 45.16
C ASP A 133 13.34 6.79 44.06
N GLY A 134 13.54 7.10 42.78
CA GLY A 134 12.86 6.45 41.63
C GLY A 134 12.76 4.91 41.70
N PRO A 135 13.84 4.17 42.03
CA PRO A 135 13.77 2.71 42.19
C PRO A 135 12.83 2.25 43.32
N LYS A 136 12.75 3.00 44.42
CA LYS A 136 11.82 2.70 45.53
C LYS A 136 10.38 3.03 45.14
N PHE A 137 10.15 4.10 44.38
CA PHE A 137 8.83 4.45 43.86
C PHE A 137 8.27 3.36 42.95
N ALA A 138 9.06 2.90 41.96
CA ALA A 138 8.65 1.82 41.06
C ALA A 138 8.35 0.51 41.83
N ALA A 139 9.20 0.14 42.80
CA ALA A 139 8.97 -1.02 43.66
C ALA A 139 7.67 -0.91 44.48
N ASN A 140 7.38 0.29 45.01
CA ASN A 140 6.16 0.56 45.77
C ASN A 140 4.90 0.51 44.90
N VAL A 141 4.96 0.97 43.64
CA VAL A 141 3.84 0.85 42.69
C VAL A 141 3.58 -0.62 42.35
N VAL A 142 4.62 -1.40 42.04
CA VAL A 142 4.51 -2.85 41.76
C VAL A 142 3.91 -3.59 42.96
N ALA A 143 4.36 -3.28 44.18
CA ALA A 143 3.81 -3.86 45.41
C ALA A 143 2.34 -3.47 45.64
N ARG A 144 1.94 -2.22 45.35
CA ARG A 144 0.54 -1.76 45.45
C ARG A 144 -0.39 -2.41 44.42
N LEU A 145 0.14 -2.80 43.26
CA LEU A 145 -0.59 -3.57 42.23
C LEU A 145 -0.72 -5.06 42.58
N GLY A 146 -0.26 -5.49 43.77
CA GLY A 146 -0.42 -6.86 44.26
C GLY A 146 0.65 -7.85 43.80
N PHE A 147 1.63 -7.40 43.01
CA PHE A 147 2.75 -8.23 42.61
C PHE A 147 3.76 -8.37 43.75
N LYS A 148 3.95 -9.60 44.24
CA LYS A 148 4.98 -9.92 45.24
C LYS A 148 6.26 -10.34 44.51
N ARG A 149 7.40 -9.77 44.92
CA ARG A 149 8.70 -10.26 44.44
C ARG A 149 8.84 -11.73 44.86
N PRO A 150 9.11 -12.65 43.93
CA PRO A 150 9.27 -14.06 44.28
C PRO A 150 10.47 -14.23 45.21
N PRO A 151 10.29 -14.87 46.38
CA PRO A 151 11.28 -14.85 47.46
C PRO A 151 12.62 -15.51 47.08
N ASN A 152 12.60 -16.39 46.07
CA ASN A 152 13.76 -17.16 45.65
C ASN A 152 14.24 -16.80 44.24
N GLY A 153 13.79 -15.67 43.67
CA GLY A 153 14.04 -15.32 42.27
C GLY A 153 13.23 -16.17 41.29
N VAL A 154 13.19 -15.74 40.02
CA VAL A 154 12.52 -16.49 38.93
C VAL A 154 13.58 -17.26 38.15
N LYS A 155 13.38 -18.56 37.97
CA LYS A 155 14.19 -19.36 37.03
C LYS A 155 13.72 -19.06 35.63
N VAL A 156 14.57 -18.43 34.83
CA VAL A 156 14.30 -18.10 33.43
C VAL A 156 15.33 -18.79 32.56
N LYS A 157 14.89 -19.39 31.47
CA LYS A 157 15.78 -20.04 30.50
C LYS A 157 16.24 -19.00 29.48
N VAL A 158 17.50 -18.59 29.56
CA VAL A 158 18.12 -17.65 28.62
C VAL A 158 19.18 -18.42 27.84
N ASN A 159 19.07 -18.44 26.51
CA ASN A 159 20.00 -19.12 25.60
C ASN A 159 20.30 -20.60 25.97
N GLY A 160 19.28 -21.33 26.40
CA GLY A 160 19.42 -22.76 26.73
C GLY A 160 19.83 -23.05 28.19
N ALA A 161 20.42 -22.08 28.90
CA ALA A 161 20.80 -22.22 30.30
C ALA A 161 19.68 -21.71 31.23
N ILE A 162 19.48 -22.39 32.36
CA ILE A 162 18.55 -21.92 33.41
C ILE A 162 19.31 -20.92 34.29
N SER A 163 18.91 -19.66 34.25
CA SER A 163 19.46 -18.59 35.08
C SER A 163 18.46 -18.19 36.16
N LEU A 164 18.96 -17.92 37.36
CA LEU A 164 18.15 -17.40 38.45
C LEU A 164 18.23 -15.87 38.45
N VAL A 165 17.13 -15.20 38.13
CA VAL A 165 17.04 -13.73 38.21
C VAL A 165 16.43 -13.37 39.55
N LYS A 166 17.20 -12.65 40.37
CA LYS A 166 16.77 -12.16 41.70
C LYS A 166 16.02 -10.85 41.59
#